data_AF-A0AAV7K6E4-F1
#
_entry.id   AF-A0AAV7K6E4-F1
#
_cell.length_a   1.000
_cell.length_b   1.000
_cell.length_c   1.000
_cell.angle_alpha   90.00
_cell.angle_beta   90.00
_cell.angle_gamma   90.00
#
_symmetry.space_group_name_H-M   'P 1'
#
loop_
_entity.id
_entity.type
_entity.pdbx_description
1 polymer ?
#
loop_
_entity_poly.entity_id
_entity_poly.type
_entity_poly.pdbx_seq_one_letter_code
_entity_poly.pdbx_strand_id
1 'polypeptide(L)'
;MAIVYPSDVILFEDSDVRLSRRILRDMSQRGRTLESILKQYATFVKPCFEEFTLPTKQYADVIIPRGVENIVAINLICQHISNILSSKSSVMSRMEKIRVRRFSESDKLCSNGTWED
;
A
#
# COMPACT_ATOMS: atom_id res chain seq x y z
N MET A 1 1.12 -16.50 9.08
CA MET A 1 0.88 -15.06 9.25
C MET A 1 0.82 -14.48 7.86
N ALA A 2 -0.27 -14.79 7.16
CA ALA A 2 -0.68 -14.11 5.96
C ALA A 2 -1.86 -13.26 6.43
N ILE A 3 -1.70 -11.94 6.40
CA ILE A 3 -2.85 -11.04 6.54
C ILE A 3 -3.26 -10.79 5.10
N VAL A 4 -4.39 -11.35 4.69
CA VAL A 4 -4.96 -11.12 3.37
C VAL A 4 -5.67 -9.77 3.47
N TYR A 5 -4.99 -8.71 3.04
CA TYR A 5 -5.65 -7.45 2.75
C TYR A 5 -6.19 -7.49 1.32
N PRO A 6 -7.27 -6.76 1.01
CA PRO A 6 -7.56 -6.42 -0.38
C PRO A 6 -6.34 -5.61 -0.86
N SER A 7 -5.51 -6.20 -1.71
CA SER A 7 -4.21 -5.61 -2.04
C SER A 7 -3.96 -5.76 -3.53
N ASP A 8 -4.01 -4.62 -4.21
CA ASP A 8 -3.62 -4.41 -5.60
C ASP A 8 -2.18 -4.89 -5.88
N VAL A 9 -1.36 -5.02 -4.83
CA VAL A 9 0.05 -5.45 -4.91
C VAL A 9 0.30 -6.71 -4.07
N ILE A 10 0.80 -7.77 -4.71
CA ILE A 10 1.19 -9.02 -4.06
C ILE A 10 2.72 -9.19 -4.11
N LEU A 11 3.32 -9.49 -2.95
CA LEU A 11 4.71 -9.91 -2.84
C LEU A 11 4.81 -11.43 -3.01
N PHE A 12 5.56 -11.89 -4.01
CA PHE A 12 5.71 -13.30 -4.30
C PHE A 12 7.13 -13.80 -4.04
N GLU A 13 7.23 -14.87 -3.25
CA GLU A 13 8.47 -15.58 -2.95
C GLU A 13 8.24 -17.07 -2.73
N ASP A 14 9.30 -17.85 -2.94
CA ASP A 14 9.29 -19.29 -2.79
C ASP A 14 9.02 -19.71 -1.34
N SER A 15 8.41 -20.88 -1.19
CA SER A 15 7.94 -21.38 0.11
C SER A 15 9.06 -21.64 1.11
N ASP A 16 10.22 -22.06 0.61
CA ASP A 16 11.45 -22.34 1.37
C ASP A 16 12.11 -21.05 1.88
N VAL A 17 12.20 -20.01 1.06
CA VAL A 17 12.71 -18.68 1.48
C VAL A 17 11.80 -18.07 2.54
N ARG A 18 10.46 -18.19 2.37
CA ARG A 18 9.51 -17.76 3.40
C ARG A 18 9.62 -18.57 4.69
N LEU A 19 9.85 -19.88 4.59
CA LEU A 19 10.03 -20.76 5.74
C LEU A 19 11.33 -20.45 6.50
N SER A 20 12.45 -20.26 5.80
CA SER A 20 13.74 -19.94 6.43
C SER A 20 13.66 -18.62 7.22
N ARG A 21 13.10 -17.57 6.60
CA ARG A 21 12.84 -16.28 7.29
C ARG A 21 11.91 -16.45 8.49
N ARG A 22 10.88 -17.30 8.37
CA ARG A 22 9.97 -17.61 9.48
C ARG A 22 10.69 -18.29 10.64
N ILE A 23 11.54 -19.28 10.36
CA ILE A 23 12.30 -20.00 11.40
C ILE A 23 13.19 -19.02 12.16
N LEU A 24 14.00 -18.23 11.44
CA LEU A 24 14.91 -17.25 12.05
C LEU A 24 14.17 -16.25 12.93
N ARG A 25 13.03 -15.74 12.47
CA ARG A 25 12.21 -14.78 13.22
C ARG A 25 11.52 -15.41 14.43
N ASP A 26 10.88 -16.57 14.27
CA ASP A 26 10.11 -17.20 15.35
C ASP A 26 11.04 -17.79 16.44
N MET A 27 12.27 -18.19 16.10
CA MET A 27 13.29 -18.56 17.07
C MET A 27 13.85 -17.34 17.81
N SER A 28 14.29 -16.30 17.09
CA SER A 28 14.97 -15.15 17.69
C SER A 28 14.04 -14.20 18.45
N GLN A 29 12.82 -13.94 17.94
CA GLN A 29 11.92 -12.92 18.50
C GLN A 29 10.80 -13.49 19.36
N ARG A 30 10.47 -14.79 19.21
CA ARG A 30 9.31 -15.42 19.87
C ARG A 30 9.68 -16.63 20.74
N GLY A 31 10.96 -17.00 20.80
CA GLY A 31 11.45 -18.09 21.64
C GLY A 31 10.88 -19.48 21.30
N ARG A 32 10.46 -19.71 20.05
CA ARG A 32 9.90 -21.00 19.63
C ARG A 32 10.98 -22.00 19.25
N THR A 33 10.73 -23.29 19.49
CA THR A 33 11.60 -24.38 19.04
C THR A 33 11.42 -24.65 17.55
N LEU A 34 12.48 -25.12 16.90
CA LEU A 34 12.46 -25.48 15.48
C LEU A 34 11.35 -26.49 15.15
N GLU A 35 11.21 -27.53 15.97
CA GLU A 35 10.21 -28.58 15.79
C GLU A 35 8.78 -28.04 15.83
N SER A 36 8.47 -27.15 16.78
CA SER A 36 7.16 -26.51 16.88
C SER A 36 6.85 -25.67 15.64
N ILE A 37 7.82 -24.92 15.13
CA ILE A 37 7.68 -24.10 13.92
C ILE A 37 7.42 -24.97 12.68
N LEU A 38 8.19 -26.04 12.51
CA LEU A 38 8.06 -26.97 11.37
C LEU A 38 6.72 -27.72 11.42
N LYS A 39 6.33 -28.23 12.60
CA LYS A 39 5.03 -28.88 12.80
C LYS A 39 3.89 -27.95 12.43
N GLN A 40 3.90 -26.72 12.97
CA GLN A 40 2.86 -25.74 12.63
C GLN A 40 2.87 -25.36 11.14
N TYR A 41 4.05 -25.28 10.52
CA TYR A 41 4.18 -24.97 9.10
C TYR A 41 3.53 -26.05 8.23
N ALA A 42 3.88 -27.31 8.46
CA ALA A 42 3.37 -28.44 7.68
C ALA A 42 1.87 -28.68 7.93
N THR A 43 1.40 -28.58 9.18
CA THR A 43 0.01 -28.90 9.53
C THR A 43 -0.97 -27.80 9.11
N PHE A 44 -0.60 -26.53 9.22
CA PHE A 44 -1.56 -25.43 9.05
C PHE A 44 -1.14 -24.41 8.02
N VAL A 45 0.11 -23.91 8.07
CA VAL A 45 0.49 -22.74 7.28
C VAL A 45 0.62 -23.06 5.79
N LYS A 46 1.22 -24.20 5.43
CA LYS A 46 1.37 -24.59 4.03
C LYS A 46 0.02 -24.93 3.38
N PRO A 47 -0.83 -25.81 3.96
CA PRO A 47 -2.15 -26.10 3.37
C PRO A 47 -3.01 -24.85 3.22
N CYS A 48 -3.09 -24.01 4.26
CA CYS A 48 -3.88 -22.78 4.22
C CYS A 48 -3.35 -21.77 3.19
N PHE A 49 -2.04 -21.69 3.00
CA PHE A 49 -1.47 -20.86 1.94
C PHE A 49 -1.88 -21.36 0.55
N GLU A 50 -1.74 -22.66 0.29
CA GLU A 50 -2.08 -23.27 -1.01
C GLU A 50 -3.58 -23.17 -1.31
N GLU A 51 -4.42 -23.36 -0.29
CA GLU A 51 -5.89 -23.37 -0.43
C GLU A 51 -6.48 -21.97 -0.54
N PHE A 52 -6.00 -21.00 0.25
CA PHE A 52 -6.67 -19.69 0.37
C PHE A 52 -5.84 -18.50 -0.10
N THR A 53 -4.51 -18.55 0.00
CA THR A 53 -3.66 -17.40 -0.35
C THR A 53 -3.10 -17.49 -1.76
N LEU A 54 -2.78 -18.69 -2.25
CA LEU A 54 -2.26 -18.88 -3.60
C LEU A 54 -3.29 -18.51 -4.68
N PRO A 55 -4.59 -18.85 -4.56
CA PRO A 55 -5.58 -18.48 -5.57
C PRO A 55 -5.79 -16.97 -5.68
N THR A 56 -5.50 -16.18 -4.64
CA THR A 56 -5.67 -14.73 -4.71
C THR A 56 -4.63 -14.05 -5.60
N LYS A 57 -3.55 -14.76 -5.96
CA LYS A 57 -2.52 -14.28 -6.89
C LYS A 57 -3.09 -13.82 -8.25
N GLN A 58 -4.18 -14.44 -8.71
CA GLN A 58 -4.80 -14.10 -9.99
C GLN A 58 -5.49 -12.73 -10.01
N TYR A 59 -5.77 -12.16 -8.83
CA TYR A 59 -6.46 -10.87 -8.69
C TYR A 59 -5.51 -9.70 -8.41
N ALA A 60 -4.20 -9.91 -8.45
CA ALA A 60 -3.23 -8.84 -8.22
C ALA A 60 -3.04 -7.99 -9.47
N ASP A 61 -3.04 -6.68 -9.32
CA ASP A 61 -2.65 -5.75 -10.38
C ASP A 61 -1.12 -5.80 -10.61
N VAL A 62 -0.36 -5.94 -9.52
CA VAL A 62 1.11 -6.00 -9.57
C VAL A 62 1.65 -7.14 -8.71
N ILE A 63 2.55 -7.94 -9.29
CA ILE A 63 3.27 -9.00 -8.59
C ILE A 63 4.75 -8.62 -8.50
N ILE A 64 5.27 -8.53 -7.28
CA ILE A 64 6.67 -8.19 -7.02
C ILE A 64 7.45 -9.44 -6.61
N PRO A 65 8.41 -9.91 -7.44
CA PRO A 65 9.27 -11.02 -7.07
C PRO A 65 10.33 -10.58 -6.05
N ARG A 66 10.79 -11.52 -5.21
CA ARG A 66 11.86 -11.32 -4.20
C ARG A 66 11.52 -10.29 -3.10
N GLY A 67 10.23 -9.97 -2.94
CA GLY A 67 9.71 -9.14 -1.87
C GLY A 67 10.56 -7.91 -1.56
N VAL A 68 11.09 -7.85 -0.33
CA VAL A 68 11.86 -6.73 0.22
C VAL A 68 13.25 -6.53 -0.42
N GLU A 69 13.78 -7.53 -1.09
CA GLU A 69 15.10 -7.45 -1.74
C GLU A 69 15.03 -6.74 -3.09
N ASN A 70 13.82 -6.58 -3.64
CA ASN A 70 13.61 -5.92 -4.91
C ASN A 70 13.54 -4.39 -4.75
N ILE A 71 14.70 -3.78 -4.51
CA ILE A 71 14.85 -2.33 -4.35
C ILE A 71 14.30 -1.55 -5.55
N VAL A 72 14.36 -2.13 -6.76
CA VAL A 72 13.85 -1.49 -7.99
C VAL A 72 12.33 -1.37 -7.92
N ALA A 73 11.62 -2.45 -7.56
CA ALA A 73 10.17 -2.43 -7.41
C ALA A 73 9.72 -1.48 -6.29
N ILE A 74 10.45 -1.47 -5.17
CA ILE A 74 10.18 -0.55 -4.06
C ILE A 74 10.32 0.91 -4.53
N ASN A 75 11.41 1.24 -5.22
CA ASN A 75 11.63 2.58 -5.75
C ASN A 75 10.55 3.02 -6.74
N LEU A 76 10.09 2.11 -7.60
CA LEU A 76 8.99 2.38 -8.54
C LEU A 76 7.69 2.71 -7.79
N ILE A 77 7.34 1.96 -6.74
CA ILE A 77 6.17 2.26 -5.91
C ILE A 77 6.34 3.61 -5.20
N CYS A 78 7.50 3.86 -4.59
CA CYS A 78 7.79 5.12 -3.91
C CYS A 78 7.66 6.31 -4.87
N GLN A 79 8.25 6.22 -6.06
CA GLN A 79 8.15 7.26 -7.09
C GLN A 79 6.70 7.45 -7.55
N HIS A 80 5.95 6.37 -7.75
CA HIS A 80 4.55 6.43 -8.15
C HIS A 80 3.70 7.16 -7.09
N ILE A 81 3.87 6.82 -5.81
CA ILE A 81 3.21 7.50 -4.69
C ILE A 81 3.59 8.98 -4.66
N SER A 82 4.88 9.31 -4.76
CA SER A 82 5.35 10.70 -4.80
C SER A 82 4.70 11.49 -5.94
N ASN A 83 4.63 10.91 -7.14
CA ASN A 83 4.01 11.56 -8.30
C ASN A 83 2.49 11.80 -8.10
N ILE A 84 1.79 10.84 -7.48
CA ILE A 84 0.37 11.00 -7.13
C ILE A 84 0.18 12.13 -6.12
N LEU A 85 1.04 12.20 -5.10
CA LEU A 85 0.95 13.24 -4.08
C LEU A 85 1.27 14.63 -4.65
N SER A 86 2.31 14.76 -5.48
CA SER A 86 2.68 16.01 -6.13
C SER A 86 1.59 16.51 -7.10
N SER A 87 0.99 15.61 -7.89
CA SER A 87 -0.11 15.98 -8.79
C SER A 87 -1.35 16.43 -8.02
N LYS A 88 -1.74 15.73 -6.95
CA LYS A 88 -2.87 16.13 -6.09
C LYS A 88 -2.64 17.49 -5.42
N SER A 89 -1.43 17.73 -4.90
CA SER A 89 -1.06 19.02 -4.31
C SER A 89 -1.22 20.18 -5.32
N SER A 90 -0.76 19.97 -6.55
CA SER A 90 -0.85 20.97 -7.64
C SER A 90 -2.30 21.33 -7.98
N VAL A 91 -3.17 20.33 -8.07
CA VAL A 91 -4.61 20.52 -8.34
C VAL A 91 -5.27 21.24 -7.17
N MET A 92 -4.97 20.84 -5.92
CA MET A 92 -5.52 21.50 -4.74
C MET A 92 -5.10 22.97 -4.67
N SER A 93 -3.83 23.30 -4.88
CA SER A 93 -3.37 24.71 -4.90
C SER A 93 -4.01 25.53 -6.02
N ARG A 94 -4.33 24.92 -7.17
CA ARG A 94 -5.02 25.60 -8.27
C ARG A 94 -6.51 25.79 -7.97
N MET A 95 -7.17 24.81 -7.36
CA MET A 95 -8.55 24.91 -6.87
C MET A 95 -8.69 25.98 -5.79
N GLU A 96 -7.75 26.04 -4.84
CA GLU A 96 -7.69 27.04 -3.78
C GLU A 96 -7.65 28.46 -4.36
N LYS A 97 -6.76 28.69 -5.35
CA LYS A 97 -6.65 29.99 -6.04
C LYS A 97 -7.94 30.37 -6.76
N ILE A 98 -8.65 29.41 -7.37
CA ILE A 98 -9.94 29.66 -8.03
C ILE A 98 -11.01 30.00 -6.98
N ARG A 99 -11.05 29.29 -5.85
CA ARG A 99 -11.99 29.55 -4.76
C ARG A 99 -11.77 30.92 -4.12
N VAL A 100 -10.52 31.27 -3.82
CA VAL A 100 -10.16 32.59 -3.27
C VAL A 100 -10.48 33.71 -4.26
N ARG A 101 -10.23 33.53 -5.56
CA ARG A 101 -10.61 34.52 -6.58
C ARG A 101 -12.12 34.75 -6.62
N ARG A 102 -12.93 33.67 -6.68
CA ARG A 102 -14.40 33.78 -6.68
C ARG A 102 -14.94 34.44 -5.41
N PHE A 103 -14.35 34.15 -4.25
CA PHE A 103 -14.72 34.82 -3.00
C PHE A 103 -14.44 36.33 -3.06
N SER A 104 -13.27 36.73 -3.55
CA SER A 104 -12.90 38.14 -3.70
C SER A 104 -13.71 38.92 -4.74
N GLU A 105 -14.22 38.25 -5.79
CA GLU A 105 -15.11 38.87 -6.78
C GLU A 105 -16.51 39.09 -6.23
N SER A 106 -17.05 38.13 -5.48
CA SER A 106 -18.34 38.27 -4.79
C SER A 106 -18.35 39.44 -3.80
N ASP A 107 -17.28 39.63 -3.04
CA ASP A 107 -17.14 40.77 -2.10
C ASP A 107 -17.08 42.12 -2.83
N LYS A 108 -16.51 42.16 -4.04
CA LYS A 108 -16.47 43.37 -4.89
C LYS A 108 -17.82 43.71 -5.52
N LEU A 109 -18.62 42.71 -5.87
CA LEU A 109 -20.00 42.92 -6.35
C LEU A 109 -20.92 43.45 -5.25
N CYS A 110 -20.77 42.99 -4.00
CA CYS A 110 -21.53 43.52 -2.86
C CYS A 110 -21.14 44.95 -2.46
N SER A 111 -19.90 45.39 -2.73
CA SER A 111 -19.41 46.72 -2.36
C SER A 111 -19.62 47.80 -3.44
N ASN A 112 -19.83 47.41 -4.70
CA ASN A 112 -20.12 48.32 -5.80
C ASN A 112 -21.63 48.51 -6.08
N GLY A 113 -22.50 47.90 -5.28
CA GLY A 113 -23.95 48.15 -5.32
C GLY A 113 -24.30 49.49 -4.66
N THR A 114 -24.02 50.60 -5.33
CA THR A 114 -24.78 51.84 -5.09
C THR A 114 -26.19 51.59 -5.58
N TRP A 115 -27.14 51.55 -4.66
CA TRP A 115 -28.56 51.65 -4.97
C TRP A 115 -28.78 53.06 -5.54
N GLU A 116 -28.74 53.19 -6.86
CA GLU A 116 -29.28 54.38 -7.53
C GLU A 116 -30.80 54.22 -7.55
N ASP A 117 -31.47 55.15 -6.86
CA ASP A 117 -32.92 55.29 -6.70
C ASP A 117 -33.68 55.46 -8.03
#